data_AF-A0A6V8MIK8-F1
#
_entry.id   AF-A0A6V8MIK8-F1
#
_cell.length_a   1.000
_cell.length_b   1.000
_cell.length_c   1.000
_cell.angle_alpha   90.00
_cell.angle_beta   90.00
_cell.angle_gamma   90.00
#
_symmetry.space_group_name_H-M   'P 1'
#
loop_
_entity.id
_entity.type
_entity.pdbx_description
1 polymer ?
#
loop_
_entity_poly.entity_id
_entity_poly.type
_entity_poly.pdbx_seq_one_letter_code
_entity_poly.pdbx_strand_id
1 'polypeptide(L)' 'MLLFVQQNKVHHYPVEKNCSAVYQNEQLRDTVPHGAKPCPYCMNVWPESKDKRVTA' A
#
# COMPACT_ATOMS: atom_id res chain seq x y z
N MET A 1 4.04 -7.34 7.88
CA MET A 1 4.01 -6.00 7.27
C MET A 1 2.68 -5.39 7.67
N LEU A 2 2.69 -4.25 8.36
CA LEU A 2 1.45 -3.65 8.87
C LEU A 2 0.86 -2.70 7.84
N LEU A 3 -0.46 -2.55 7.88
CA LEU A 3 -1.25 -1.72 6.99
C LEU A 3 -1.91 -0.60 7.78
N PHE A 4 -2.05 0.57 7.17
CA PHE A 4 -2.92 1.62 7.69
C PHE A 4 -3.76 2.23 6.58
N VAL A 5 -4.86 2.87 6.97
CA VAL A 5 -5.75 3.56 6.03
C VAL A 5 -5.59 5.05 6.19
N GLN A 6 -5.24 5.71 5.09
CA GLN A 6 -5.17 7.16 5.00
C GLN A 6 -5.88 7.60 3.73
N GLN A 7 -6.76 8.62 3.81
CA GLN A 7 -7.52 9.12 2.65
C GLN A 7 -8.29 8.01 1.88
N ASN A 8 -8.87 7.05 2.60
CA ASN A 8 -9.54 5.87 2.03
C ASN A 8 -8.63 4.97 1.16
N LYS A 9 -7.32 5.05 1.35
CA LYS A 9 -6.32 4.20 0.70
C LYS A 9 -5.54 3.39 1.73
N VAL A 10 -5.18 2.17 1.37
CA VAL A 10 -4.39 1.26 2.21
C VAL A 10 -2.91 1.41 1.90
N HIS A 11 -2.11 1.68 2.92
CA HIS A 11 -0.67 1.93 2.86
C HIS A 11 0.09 0.90 3.70
N HIS A 12 1.37 0.66 3.35
CA HIS A 12 2.28 -0.15 4.15
C HIS A 12 2.93 0.70 5.23
N TYR A 13 3.16 0.10 6.40
CA TYR A 13 4.00 0.64 7.45
C TYR A 13 5.28 -0.22 7.60
N PRO A 14 6.48 0.39 7.55
CA PRO A 14 6.75 1.80 7.24
C PRO A 14 6.39 2.17 5.79
N VAL A 15 6.11 3.46 5.55
CA VAL A 15 5.73 3.94 4.22
C VAL A 15 6.90 3.82 3.25
N GLU A 16 6.64 3.28 2.05
CA GLU A 16 7.64 3.18 0.99
C GLU A 16 8.05 4.56 0.45
N LYS A 17 9.31 4.71 0.04
CA LYS A 17 9.90 5.99 -0.42
C LYS A 17 9.12 6.69 -1.53
N ASN A 18 8.41 5.93 -2.35
CA ASN A 18 7.66 6.43 -3.51
C ASN A 18 6.21 6.79 -3.16
N CYS A 19 5.79 6.60 -1.91
CA CYS A 19 4.46 6.93 -1.45
C CYS A 19 4.49 8.22 -0.63
N SER A 20 3.62 9.18 -0.97
CA SER A 20 3.49 10.45 -0.24
C SER A 20 2.71 10.34 1.07
N ALA A 21 2.32 9.13 1.48
CA ALA A 21 1.61 8.93 2.74
C ALA A 21 2.53 9.24 3.92
N VAL A 22 1.98 9.90 4.93
CA VAL A 22 2.70 10.18 6.16
C VAL A 22 1.93 9.50 7.26
N TYR A 23 2.54 8.54 7.93
CA TYR A 23 1.93 7.91 9.10
C TYR A 23 1.76 8.96 10.21
N GLN A 24 0.52 9.20 10.62
CA GLN A 24 0.08 10.16 11.63
C GLN A 24 -0.61 9.44 12.80
N ASN A 25 -0.08 8.28 13.22
CA ASN A 25 -0.69 7.43 14.25
C ASN A 25 -2.04 6.81 13.86
N GLU A 26 -2.27 6.54 12.57
CA GLU A 26 -3.41 5.73 12.16
C GLU A 26 -3.36 4.31 12.74
N GLN A 27 -4.51 3.66 12.84
CA GLN A 27 -4.59 2.28 13.31
C GLN A 27 -3.84 1.34 12.35
N LEU A 28 -2.78 0.72 12.86
CA LEU A 28 -2.08 -0.37 12.18
C LEU A 28 -2.92 -1.65 12.23
N ARG A 29 -2.99 -2.34 11.10
CA ARG A 29 -3.79 -3.54 10.87
C ARG A 29 -2.95 -4.57 10.12
N ASP A 30 -3.15 -5.84 10.43
CA ASP A 30 -2.54 -6.94 9.67
C ASP A 30 -3.38 -7.36 8.45
N THR A 31 -4.60 -6.82 8.32
CA THR A 31 -5.56 -7.17 7.27
C THR A 31 -6.01 -5.95 6.46
N VAL A 32 -6.29 -6.17 5.17
CA VAL A 32 -6.79 -5.12 4.26
C VAL A 32 -8.25 -4.82 4.60
N PRO A 33 -8.59 -3.59 5.02
CA PRO A 33 -9.97 -3.25 5.36
C PRO A 33 -10.87 -3.23 4.13
N HIS A 34 -12.06 -3.82 4.26
CA HIS A 34 -13.07 -3.86 3.21
C HIS A 34 -13.57 -2.44 2.89
N GLY A 35 -13.51 -2.05 1.60
CA GLY A 35 -13.94 -0.74 1.11
C GLY A 35 -12.84 0.32 0.98
N ALA A 36 -11.64 0.08 1.52
CA ALA A 36 -10.49 0.94 1.27
C ALA A 36 -9.80 0.57 -0.05
N LYS A 37 -9.36 1.57 -0.82
CA LYS A 37 -8.66 1.34 -2.09
C LYS A 37 -7.19 1.01 -1.81
N PRO A 38 -6.53 0.12 -2.56
CA PRO A 38 -5.11 -0.10 -2.36
C PRO A 38 -4.31 1.14 -2.83
N CYS A 39 -3.29 1.56 -2.07
CA CYS A 39 -2.36 2.58 -2.56
C CYS A 39 -1.51 1.98 -3.70
N PRO A 40 -1.50 2.57 -4.91
CA PRO A 40 -0.80 1.97 -6.04
C PRO A 40 0.72 1.94 -5.84
N TYR A 41 1.27 2.84 -5.03
CA TYR A 41 2.70 2.88 -4.67
C TYR A 41 3.06 1.81 -3.64
N CYS A 42 2.34 1.72 -2.52
CA CYS A 42 2.64 0.72 -1.49
C CYS A 42 2.28 -0.71 -1.91
N MET A 43 1.14 -0.87 -2.58
CA MET A 43 0.60 -2.18 -2.94
C MET A 43 1.03 -2.65 -4.34
N ASN A 44 1.87 -1.87 -5.05
CA ASN A 44 2.36 -2.18 -6.41
C ASN A 44 1.23 -2.54 -7.41
N VAL A 45 0.09 -1.85 -7.32
CA VAL A 45 -1.12 -2.15 -8.12
C VAL A 45 -1.14 -1.39 -9.45
N TRP A 46 -0.03 -0.75 -9.83
CA TRP A 46 0.06 -0.10 -11.14
C TRP A 46 -0.11 -1.15 -12.26
N PRO A 47 -0.93 -0.87 -13.29
CA PRO A 47 -1.16 -1.82 -14.38
C PRO A 47 0.13 -2.19 -15.13
N GLU A 48 1.14 -1.31 -15.14
CA GLU A 48 2.46 -1.55 -15.73
C GLU A 48 3.41 -2.36 -14.83
N SER A 49 3.08 -2.58 -13.55
CA SER A 49 3.89 -3.40 -12.64
C SER A 49 3.66 -4.91 -12.83
N LYS A 50 2.86 -5.31 -13.83
CA LYS A 50 2.66 -6.72 -14.23
C LYS A 50 3.81 -7.32 -15.04
N ASP A 51 4.94 -6.66 -15.21
CA ASP A 51 6.08 -7.20 -15.94
C ASP A 51 7.38 -7.17 -15.13
N LYS A 52 7.45 -7.89 -14.00
CA LYS A 52 8.73 -8.33 -13.38
C LYS A 52 8.62 -9.67 -12.64
N ARG A 53 7.90 -10.66 -13.18
CA ARG A 53 8.15 -12.08 -12.91
C ARG A 53 7.65 -12.91 -14.09
N VAL A 54 8.50 -13.16 -15.09
CA VAL A 54 8.96 -14.50 -15.52
C VAL A 54 10.07 -14.30 -16.57
N THR A 55 11.31 -14.22 -16.12
CA THR A 55 12.51 -14.73 -16.81
C THR A 55 13.37 -15.24 -15.67
N ALA A 56 13.27 -16.55 -15.39
CA ALA A 56 14.15 -17.60 -15.92
C ALA A 56 15.47 -17.62 -15.16
#